data_AF-A0A5H2Y5X6-F1
#
_entry.id   AF-A0A5H2Y5X6-F1
#
_cell.length_a   1.000
_cell.length_b   1.000
_cell.length_c   1.000
_cell.angle_alpha   90.00
_cell.angle_beta   90.00
_cell.angle_gamma   90.00
#
_symmetry.space_group_name_H-M   'P 1'
#
loop_
_entity.id
_entity.type
_entity.pdbx_description
1 polymer ?
#
loop_
_entity_poly.entity_id
_entity_poly.type
_entity_poly.pdbx_seq_one_letter_code
_entity_poly.pdbx_strand_id
1 'polypeptide(L)'
;MHVSMDRITPNHGCVFVNNLNVDAQKSSLFSRIIRRLFGEKRIVQLGNDVHTQCSAELGLRHVTKYRFNKRSVYVKHVFIEHIGGIVKPKLTSSDINFFRALDKVSMRCYVLVYVKNAYTHNYDHAVLLDDFEAIQGIKSAEAARRLVDLSQASQVIRNILL
;
A
#
# COMPACT_ATOMS: atom_id res chain seq x y z
N MET A 1 12.13 -6.38 44.70
CA MET A 1 10.88 -7.17 44.72
C MET A 1 10.57 -7.55 43.27
N HIS A 2 10.58 -8.85 43.00
CA HIS A 2 10.43 -9.57 41.72
C HIS A 2 10.62 -8.86 40.37
N VAL A 3 11.74 -9.18 39.72
CA VAL A 3 11.88 -9.22 38.26
C VAL A 3 11.35 -10.58 37.81
N SER A 4 10.37 -10.61 36.91
CA SER A 4 10.03 -11.81 36.13
C SER A 4 10.59 -11.61 34.72
N MET A 5 11.57 -12.44 34.38
CA MET A 5 11.99 -12.67 33.01
C MET A 5 11.01 -13.63 32.37
N ASP A 6 10.37 -13.23 31.28
CA ASP A 6 9.98 -14.18 30.24
C ASP A 6 10.65 -13.81 28.92
N ARG A 7 11.46 -14.77 28.47
CA ARG A 7 12.21 -14.78 27.23
C ARG A 7 11.22 -14.88 26.07
N ILE A 8 11.28 -13.95 25.12
CA ILE A 8 11.24 -14.24 23.67
C ILE A 8 11.95 -13.08 22.95
N THR A 9 13.09 -13.39 22.35
CA THR A 9 13.59 -12.73 21.12
C THR A 9 13.60 -13.80 20.03
N PRO A 10 13.26 -13.46 18.77
CA PRO A 10 14.27 -12.83 17.92
C PRO A 10 13.75 -11.66 17.07
N ASN A 11 14.46 -10.54 17.18
CA ASN A 11 14.85 -9.66 16.08
C ASN A 11 13.80 -9.25 15.05
N HIS A 12 12.82 -8.43 15.44
CA HIS A 12 12.27 -7.42 14.53
C HIS A 12 12.20 -6.10 15.31
N GLY A 13 13.27 -5.29 15.20
CA GLY A 13 13.35 -3.97 15.81
C GLY A 13 12.16 -3.11 15.40
N CYS A 14 11.23 -2.95 16.33
CA CYS A 14 10.08 -2.07 16.21
C CYS A 14 10.54 -0.68 16.65
N VAL A 15 10.65 0.24 15.70
CA VAL A 15 10.91 1.65 16.02
C VAL A 15 9.56 2.29 16.32
N PHE A 16 9.24 2.42 17.60
CA PHE A 16 8.17 3.31 18.06
C PHE A 16 8.61 4.75 17.81
N VAL A 17 8.04 5.41 16.80
CA VAL A 17 8.24 6.86 16.61
C VAL A 17 7.04 7.58 17.22
N ASN A 18 7.12 7.82 18.52
CA ASN A 18 6.29 8.82 19.18
C ASN A 18 6.82 10.21 18.83
N ASN A 19 5.94 11.05 18.26
CA ASN A 19 6.01 12.51 18.19
C ASN A 19 7.41 13.15 18.08
N LEU A 20 7.88 13.38 16.85
CA LEU A 20 8.93 14.38 16.59
C LEU A 20 8.60 15.29 15.40
N ASN A 21 9.02 16.54 15.62
CA ASN A 21 8.72 17.77 14.93
C ASN A 21 9.21 17.80 13.46
N VAL A 22 8.25 17.60 12.54
CA VAL A 22 7.90 18.39 11.35
C VAL A 22 8.95 18.65 10.23
N ASP A 23 8.59 18.12 9.05
CA ASP A 23 8.97 18.42 7.66
C ASP A 23 10.25 17.84 7.01
N ALA A 24 11.43 17.79 7.64
CA ALA A 24 12.62 17.27 6.93
C ALA A 24 12.93 15.79 7.23
N GLN A 25 12.79 15.33 8.47
CA GLN A 25 13.16 13.96 8.89
C GLN A 25 12.10 12.91 8.54
N LYS A 26 10.82 13.30 8.40
CA LYS A 26 9.74 12.37 8.03
C LYS A 26 9.93 11.82 6.63
N SER A 27 10.41 12.63 5.68
CA SER A 27 10.66 12.17 4.31
C SER A 27 11.79 11.12 4.25
N SER A 28 12.84 11.25 5.07
CA SER A 28 13.96 10.31 5.10
C SER A 28 13.61 8.99 5.82
N LEU A 29 12.86 9.05 6.91
CA LEU A 29 12.40 7.85 7.62
C LEU A 29 11.35 7.09 6.81
N PHE A 30 10.37 7.81 6.25
CA PHE A 30 9.35 7.21 5.39
C PHE A 30 9.99 6.58 4.15
N SER A 31 10.87 7.29 3.45
CA SER A 31 11.59 6.72 2.29
C SER A 31 12.44 5.50 2.63
N ARG A 32 13.06 5.46 3.82
CA ARG A 32 13.76 4.27 4.33
C ARG A 32 12.81 3.10 4.61
N ILE A 33 11.66 3.36 5.24
CA ILE A 33 10.63 2.35 5.52
C ILE A 33 10.06 1.81 4.21
N ILE A 34 9.75 2.70 3.26
CA ILE A 34 9.29 2.32 1.92
C ILE A 34 10.34 1.47 1.21
N ARG A 35 11.63 1.89 1.20
CA ARG A 35 12.68 1.06 0.60
C ARG A 35 12.80 -0.31 1.26
N ARG A 36 12.65 -0.39 2.57
CA ARG A 36 12.71 -1.67 3.29
C ARG A 36 11.50 -2.56 2.96
N LEU A 37 10.32 -1.97 2.82
CA LEU A 37 9.08 -2.71 2.59
C LEU A 37 8.87 -3.06 1.11
N PHE A 38 9.34 -2.24 0.18
CA PHE A 38 9.05 -2.35 -1.26
C PHE A 38 10.30 -2.49 -2.14
N GLY A 39 11.49 -2.44 -1.57
CA GLY A 39 12.76 -2.41 -2.31
C GLY A 39 12.97 -1.06 -3.00
N GLU A 40 13.64 -1.06 -4.16
CA GLU A 40 13.84 0.15 -4.97
C GLU A 40 12.57 0.66 -5.66
N LYS A 41 11.43 -0.01 -5.46
CA LYS A 41 10.17 0.32 -6.11
C LYS A 41 9.58 1.59 -5.51
N ARG A 42 9.35 2.58 -6.37
CA ARG A 42 8.62 3.80 -6.01
C ARG A 42 7.15 3.45 -5.82
N ILE A 43 6.58 3.86 -4.69
CA ILE A 43 5.14 3.80 -4.44
C ILE A 43 4.57 5.22 -4.46
N VAL A 44 3.27 5.30 -4.68
CA VAL A 44 2.52 6.57 -4.62
C VAL A 44 2.74 7.25 -3.28
N GLN A 45 3.11 8.53 -3.33
CA GLN A 45 3.19 9.42 -2.17
C GLN A 45 1.98 10.36 -2.21
N LEU A 46 1.27 10.45 -1.09
CA LEU A 46 0.23 11.44 -0.89
C LEU A 46 0.82 12.70 -0.25
N GLY A 47 0.14 13.84 -0.41
CA GLY A 47 0.53 15.11 0.21
C GLY A 47 0.67 15.01 1.73
N ASN A 48 1.42 15.93 2.33
CA ASN A 48 1.80 15.92 3.76
C ASN A 48 0.62 15.94 4.73
N ASP A 49 -0.57 16.32 4.25
CA ASP A 49 -1.82 16.36 5.01
C ASP A 49 -2.47 14.97 5.20
N VAL A 50 -2.01 13.95 4.48
CA VAL A 50 -2.51 12.58 4.60
C VAL A 50 -1.59 11.74 5.48
N HIS A 51 -2.13 11.27 6.61
CA HIS A 51 -1.40 10.36 7.49
C HIS A 51 -1.28 8.97 6.85
N THR A 52 -0.07 8.44 6.80
CA THR A 52 0.25 7.17 6.15
C THR A 52 0.84 6.18 7.16
N GLN A 53 0.27 4.98 7.27
CA GLN A 53 0.77 3.92 8.13
C GLN A 53 0.91 2.61 7.34
N CYS A 54 2.11 2.04 7.30
CA CYS A 54 2.31 0.71 6.71
C CYS A 54 1.80 -0.37 7.68
N SER A 55 0.93 -1.26 7.21
CA SER A 55 0.29 -2.28 8.04
C SER A 55 1.11 -3.58 8.14
N ALA A 56 2.44 -3.49 8.13
CA ALA A 56 3.33 -4.65 8.28
C ALA A 56 3.11 -5.40 9.61
N GLU A 57 2.68 -4.67 10.65
CA GLU A 57 2.32 -5.19 11.97
C GLU A 57 1.12 -6.15 11.95
N LEU A 58 0.29 -6.11 10.89
CA LEU A 58 -0.82 -7.05 10.69
C LEU A 58 -0.37 -8.32 9.94
N GLY A 59 0.93 -8.53 9.73
CA GLY A 59 1.47 -9.61 8.90
C GLY A 59 1.18 -9.42 7.41
N LEU A 60 0.60 -8.29 7.02
CA LEU A 60 0.24 -7.97 5.64
C LEU A 60 1.41 -7.26 4.96
N ARG A 61 1.96 -7.90 3.93
CA ARG A 61 2.99 -7.27 3.10
C ARG A 61 2.36 -6.21 2.21
N HIS A 62 3.05 -5.08 2.04
CA HIS A 62 2.71 -4.09 1.01
C HIS A 62 1.32 -3.45 1.15
N VAL A 63 0.75 -3.39 2.36
CA VAL A 63 -0.50 -2.66 2.63
C VAL A 63 -0.19 -1.36 3.35
N THR A 64 -0.78 -0.28 2.85
CA THR A 64 -0.65 1.06 3.40
C THR A 64 -2.04 1.59 3.76
N LYS A 65 -2.20 2.06 5.00
CA LYS A 65 -3.37 2.82 5.41
C LYS A 65 -3.12 4.29 5.17
N TYR A 66 -3.99 4.92 4.39
CA TYR A 66 -4.04 6.36 4.23
C TYR A 66 -5.20 6.93 5.04
N ARG A 67 -4.98 8.06 5.69
CA ARG A 67 -5.99 8.72 6.52
C ARG A 67 -5.97 10.23 6.32
N PHE A 68 -7.13 10.78 6.03
CA PHE A 68 -7.37 12.21 5.98
C PHE A 68 -8.59 12.52 6.85
N ASN A 69 -8.45 13.41 7.83
CA ASN A 69 -9.48 13.68 8.84
C ASN A 69 -10.01 12.39 9.52
N LYS A 70 -11.33 12.16 9.47
CA LYS A 70 -12.00 10.98 10.03
C LYS A 70 -12.10 9.82 9.03
N ARG A 71 -11.69 10.01 7.78
CA ARG A 71 -11.76 8.98 6.72
C ARG A 71 -10.42 8.25 6.61
N SER A 72 -10.49 6.95 6.38
CA SER A 72 -9.31 6.14 6.10
C SER A 72 -9.60 5.08 5.06
N VAL A 73 -8.59 4.80 4.24
CA VAL A 73 -8.64 3.75 3.23
C VAL A 73 -7.38 2.91 3.30
N TYR A 74 -7.49 1.62 3.03
CA TYR A 74 -6.34 0.75 2.87
C TYR A 74 -6.02 0.59 1.38
N VAL A 75 -4.74 0.55 1.05
CA VAL A 75 -4.27 0.27 -0.31
C VAL A 75 -3.22 -0.83 -0.24
N LYS A 76 -3.51 -1.95 -0.91
CA LYS A 76 -2.54 -3.00 -1.20
C LYS A 76 -1.77 -2.61 -2.45
N HIS A 77 -0.44 -2.62 -2.36
CA HIS A 77 0.44 -2.35 -3.49
C HIS A 77 0.93 -3.68 -4.09
N VAL A 78 0.71 -3.87 -5.39
CA VAL A 78 1.11 -5.07 -6.13
C VAL A 78 1.88 -4.65 -7.38
N PHE A 79 2.92 -5.38 -7.73
CA PHE A 79 3.79 -5.03 -8.86
C PHE A 79 3.75 -6.15 -9.89
N ILE A 80 3.52 -5.79 -11.15
CA ILE A 80 3.52 -6.70 -12.29
C ILE A 80 4.48 -6.23 -13.38
N GLU A 81 5.10 -7.17 -14.08
CA GLU A 81 6.07 -6.85 -15.14
C GLU A 81 5.41 -6.35 -16.43
N HIS A 82 4.22 -6.85 -16.77
CA HIS A 82 3.47 -6.46 -17.96
C HIS A 82 1.98 -6.70 -17.78
N ILE A 83 1.15 -5.95 -18.51
CA ILE A 83 -0.28 -6.21 -18.64
C ILE A 83 -0.46 -7.37 -19.62
N GLY A 84 -0.79 -8.56 -19.09
CA GLY A 84 -1.24 -9.69 -19.91
C GLY A 84 -2.72 -9.55 -20.32
N GLY A 85 -3.33 -10.61 -20.87
CA GLY A 85 -4.74 -10.60 -21.30
C GLY A 85 -5.75 -10.28 -20.17
N ILE A 86 -5.40 -10.62 -18.93
CA ILE A 86 -6.13 -10.28 -17.72
C ILE A 86 -5.15 -9.70 -16.69
N VAL A 87 -5.50 -8.56 -16.09
CA VAL A 87 -4.80 -8.01 -14.94
C VAL A 87 -5.44 -8.56 -13.69
N LYS A 88 -4.77 -9.53 -13.08
CA LYS A 88 -5.17 -10.14 -11.83
C LYS A 88 -3.99 -10.13 -10.85
N PRO A 89 -4.01 -9.28 -9.82
CA PRO A 89 -2.93 -9.25 -8.84
C PRO A 89 -2.84 -10.59 -8.10
N LYS A 90 -1.61 -11.02 -7.78
CA LYS A 90 -1.40 -12.19 -6.93
C LYS A 90 -1.75 -11.83 -5.48
N LEU A 91 -2.88 -12.32 -4.99
CA LEU A 91 -3.36 -12.14 -3.62
C LEU A 91 -3.13 -13.41 -2.81
N THR A 92 -2.67 -13.25 -1.57
CA THR A 92 -2.55 -14.36 -0.61
C THR A 92 -3.88 -14.60 0.10
N SER A 93 -4.03 -15.77 0.75
CA SER A 93 -5.19 -16.03 1.61
C SER A 93 -5.35 -15.00 2.72
N SER A 94 -4.23 -14.50 3.27
CA SER A 94 -4.23 -13.43 4.28
C SER A 94 -4.74 -12.10 3.71
N ASP A 95 -4.40 -11.76 2.47
CA ASP A 95 -4.92 -10.56 1.80
C ASP A 95 -6.44 -10.66 1.63
N ILE A 96 -6.94 -11.81 1.16
CA ILE A 96 -8.38 -12.03 0.96
C ILE A 96 -9.14 -11.98 2.29
N ASN A 97 -8.59 -12.60 3.34
CA ASN A 97 -9.19 -12.55 4.68
C ASN A 97 -9.20 -11.13 5.25
N PHE A 98 -8.16 -10.34 4.97
CA PHE A 98 -8.12 -8.94 5.35
C PHE A 98 -9.21 -8.12 4.64
N PHE A 99 -9.40 -8.31 3.33
CA PHE A 99 -10.47 -7.61 2.59
C PHE A 99 -11.84 -7.93 3.19
N ARG A 100 -12.13 -9.23 3.44
CA ARG A 100 -13.36 -9.67 4.10
C ARG A 100 -13.54 -9.10 5.51
N ALA A 101 -12.45 -8.92 6.26
CA ALA A 101 -12.52 -8.34 7.60
C ALA A 101 -12.86 -6.85 7.54
N LEU A 102 -12.35 -6.12 6.54
CA LEU A 102 -12.66 -4.71 6.33
C LEU A 102 -14.11 -4.48 5.90
N ASP A 103 -14.65 -5.34 5.04
CA ASP A 103 -16.06 -5.28 4.62
C ASP A 103 -17.01 -5.33 5.83
N LYS A 104 -16.72 -6.18 6.83
CA LYS A 104 -17.52 -6.30 8.05
C LYS A 104 -17.57 -5.02 8.89
N VAL A 105 -16.56 -4.15 8.77
CA VAL A 105 -16.48 -2.86 9.47
C VAL A 105 -16.73 -1.68 8.54
N SER A 106 -17.32 -1.92 7.37
CA SER A 106 -17.63 -0.89 6.36
C SER A 106 -16.41 -0.06 5.94
N MET A 107 -15.23 -0.68 5.94
CA MET A 107 -14.01 -0.09 5.41
C MET A 107 -13.63 -0.77 4.09
N ARG A 108 -12.95 -0.03 3.21
CA ARG A 108 -12.51 -0.54 1.91
C ARG A 108 -11.01 -0.72 1.83
N CYS A 109 -10.59 -1.74 1.08
CA CYS A 109 -9.22 -1.91 0.62
C CYS A 109 -9.19 -1.87 -0.91
N TYR A 110 -8.41 -0.95 -1.47
CA TYR A 110 -8.14 -0.94 -2.89
C TYR A 110 -6.82 -1.66 -3.18
N VAL A 111 -6.67 -2.18 -4.40
CA VAL A 111 -5.42 -2.77 -4.87
C VAL A 111 -4.84 -1.90 -5.96
N LEU A 112 -3.71 -1.27 -5.66
CA LEU A 112 -2.96 -0.49 -6.64
C LEU A 112 -1.91 -1.38 -7.31
N VAL A 113 -2.16 -1.70 -8.58
CA VAL A 113 -1.33 -2.57 -9.41
C VAL A 113 -0.36 -1.72 -10.22
N TYR A 114 0.90 -1.70 -9.83
CA TYR A 114 1.99 -1.02 -10.52
C TYR A 114 2.47 -1.85 -11.70
N VAL A 115 2.57 -1.22 -12.86
CA VAL A 115 3.00 -1.87 -14.11
C VAL A 115 4.39 -1.39 -14.46
N LYS A 116 5.32 -2.32 -14.65
CA LYS A 116 6.67 -1.99 -15.09
C LYS A 116 6.65 -1.49 -16.52
N ASN A 117 7.26 -0.33 -16.74
CA ASN A 117 7.46 0.24 -18.05
C ASN A 117 8.58 -0.54 -18.76
N ALA A 118 8.31 -1.00 -19.98
CA ALA A 118 9.26 -1.78 -20.77
C ALA A 118 10.52 -0.98 -21.16
N TYR A 119 10.39 0.34 -21.31
CA TYR A 119 11.47 1.23 -21.75
C TYR A 119 12.30 1.78 -20.60
N THR A 120 11.65 2.25 -19.53
CA THR A 120 12.35 2.84 -18.37
C THR A 120 12.74 1.80 -17.33
N HIS A 121 12.21 0.58 -17.43
CA HIS A 121 12.27 -0.48 -16.42
C HIS A 121 11.74 -0.09 -15.03
N ASN A 122 11.06 1.05 -14.92
CA ASN A 122 10.50 1.57 -13.68
C ASN A 122 8.99 1.31 -13.60
N TYR A 123 8.45 1.36 -12.39
CA TYR A 123 7.00 1.22 -12.13
C TYR A 123 6.32 2.58 -12.14
N ASP A 124 6.28 3.21 -13.31
CA ASP A 124 5.84 4.62 -13.45
C ASP A 124 4.32 4.77 -13.59
N HIS A 125 3.62 3.65 -13.83
CA HIS A 125 2.17 3.62 -14.04
C HIS A 125 1.51 2.62 -13.10
N ALA A 126 0.24 2.87 -12.79
CA ALA A 126 -0.56 1.99 -11.97
C ALA A 126 -2.03 1.94 -12.40
N VAL A 127 -2.69 0.84 -12.04
CA VAL A 127 -4.14 0.68 -12.16
C VAL A 127 -4.68 0.46 -10.75
N LEU A 128 -5.67 1.25 -10.36
CA LEU A 128 -6.39 1.06 -9.09
C LEU A 128 -7.57 0.13 -9.30
N LEU A 129 -7.67 -0.93 -8.50
CA LEU A 129 -8.76 -1.89 -8.48
C LEU A 129 -9.47 -1.85 -7.13
N ASP A 130 -10.78 -2.10 -7.09
CA ASP A 130 -11.44 -2.47 -5.84
C ASP A 130 -11.12 -3.92 -5.43
N ASP A 131 -11.61 -4.35 -4.27
CA ASP A 131 -11.39 -5.69 -3.72
C ASP A 131 -11.95 -6.79 -4.63
N PHE A 132 -13.15 -6.60 -5.17
CA PHE A 132 -13.82 -7.53 -6.07
C PHE A 132 -13.08 -7.67 -7.40
N GLU A 133 -12.73 -6.55 -8.03
CA GLU A 133 -11.93 -6.48 -9.26
C GLU A 133 -10.56 -7.12 -9.06
N ALA A 134 -9.92 -6.93 -7.91
CA ALA A 134 -8.64 -7.55 -7.62
C ALA A 134 -8.74 -9.08 -7.46
N ILE A 135 -9.86 -9.59 -6.92
CA ILE A 135 -10.12 -11.02 -6.77
C ILE A 135 -10.47 -11.68 -8.11
N GLN A 136 -11.33 -11.04 -8.91
CA GLN A 136 -11.77 -11.59 -10.19
C GLN A 136 -10.70 -11.41 -11.28
N GLY A 137 -10.08 -10.24 -11.31
CA GLY A 137 -9.24 -9.74 -12.39
C GLY A 137 -10.05 -8.94 -13.40
N ILE A 138 -9.39 -8.00 -14.08
CA ILE A 138 -9.99 -7.19 -15.16
C ILE A 138 -9.33 -7.47 -16.50
N LYS A 139 -10.06 -7.26 -17.61
CA LYS A 139 -9.51 -7.43 -18.97
C LYS A 139 -8.40 -6.41 -19.25
N SER A 140 -7.43 -6.79 -20.07
CA SER A 140 -6.30 -5.94 -20.47
C SER A 140 -6.73 -4.58 -21.04
N ALA A 141 -7.75 -4.57 -21.90
CA ALA A 141 -8.27 -3.34 -22.51
C ALA A 141 -8.83 -2.38 -21.45
N GLU A 142 -9.51 -2.91 -20.44
CA GLU A 142 -10.02 -2.10 -19.32
C GLU A 142 -8.88 -1.56 -18.45
N ALA A 143 -7.91 -2.42 -18.13
CA ALA A 143 -6.72 -2.02 -17.38
C ALA A 143 -5.92 -0.93 -18.10
N ALA A 144 -5.78 -1.03 -19.43
CA ALA A 144 -5.08 -0.04 -20.25
C ALA A 144 -5.80 1.31 -20.26
N ARG A 145 -7.15 1.32 -20.31
CA ARG A 145 -7.95 2.57 -20.23
C ARG A 145 -7.84 3.26 -18.87
N ARG A 146 -7.67 2.49 -17.79
CA ARG A 146 -7.55 2.98 -16.41
C ARG A 146 -6.10 3.18 -15.95
N LEU A 147 -5.13 2.93 -16.84
CA LEU A 147 -3.73 3.07 -16.51
C LEU A 147 -3.39 4.55 -16.36
N VAL A 148 -2.88 4.91 -15.19
CA VAL A 148 -2.55 6.29 -14.83
C VAL A 148 -1.12 6.36 -14.34
N ASP A 149 -0.51 7.55 -14.43
CA ASP A 149 0.80 7.78 -13.80
C ASP A 149 0.69 7.81 -12.25
N LEU A 150 1.83 7.79 -11.56
CA LEU A 150 1.84 7.77 -10.09
C LEU A 150 1.27 9.05 -9.45
N SER A 151 1.36 10.20 -10.12
CA SER A 151 0.81 11.48 -9.64
C SER A 151 -0.72 11.46 -9.71
N GLN A 152 -1.26 11.00 -10.83
CA GLN A 152 -2.69 10.79 -11.01
C GLN A 152 -3.23 9.74 -10.03
N ALA A 153 -2.51 8.63 -9.82
CA ALA A 153 -2.88 7.64 -8.81
C ALA A 153 -2.95 8.24 -7.40
N SER A 154 -2.02 9.15 -7.06
CA SER A 154 -2.06 9.93 -5.80
C SER A 154 -3.35 10.74 -5.67
N GLN A 155 -3.72 11.45 -6.74
CA GLN A 155 -4.95 12.24 -6.78
C GLN A 155 -6.21 11.39 -6.64
N VAL A 156 -6.27 10.23 -7.29
CA VAL A 156 -7.40 9.29 -7.16
C VAL A 156 -7.56 8.83 -5.70
N ILE A 157 -6.47 8.40 -5.05
CA ILE A 157 -6.53 7.98 -3.64
C ILE A 157 -6.93 9.15 -2.73
N ARG A 158 -6.44 10.36 -3.01
CA ARG A 158 -6.84 11.56 -2.27
C ARG A 158 -8.33 11.84 -2.43
N ASN A 159 -8.88 11.72 -3.64
CA ASN A 159 -10.31 11.94 -3.89
C ASN A 159 -11.19 10.91 -3.15
N ILE A 160 -10.72 9.68 -2.97
CA ILE A 160 -11.42 8.67 -2.14
C ILE A 160 -11.46 9.09 -0.66
N LEU A 161 -10.45 9.83 -0.20
CA LEU A 161 -10.30 10.28 1.19
C LEU A 161 -11.04 11.59 1.52
N LEU A 162 -11.47 12.37 0.52
CA LEU A 162 -12.22 13.63 0.66
C LEU A 162 -13.72 13.37 0.81
#